data_AF-A0A1Q8ATJ2-F1
#
_entry.id   AF-A0A1Q8ATJ2-F1
#
_cell.length_a   1.000
_cell.length_b   1.000
_cell.length_c   1.000
_cell.angle_alpha   90.00
_cell.angle_beta   90.00
_cell.angle_gamma   90.00
#
_symmetry.space_group_name_H-M   'P 1'
#
loop_
_entity.id
_entity.type
_entity.pdbx_description
1 polymer ?
#
loop_
_entity_poly.entity_id
_entity_poly.type
_entity_poly.pdbx_seq_one_letter_code
_entity_poly.pdbx_strand_id
1 'polypeptide(L)'
;MACAVAGWLIPGLGHALQKMWGRAVTCFLCVGSLAIVSAAMRGNIFASTGNDAFDFLGYLADLGAGSFYFLARTLETLGPDVSRASGDYGTRFMATAGVLNLLAALHAYETARGRKA
;
A
#
# COMPACT_ATOMS: atom_id res chain seq x y z
N MET A 1 13.63 -3.37 14.17
CA MET A 1 13.61 -2.98 12.75
C MET A 1 13.07 -4.09 11.85
N ALA A 2 13.47 -5.35 12.02
CA ALA A 2 12.99 -6.48 11.22
C ALA A 2 11.44 -6.56 11.06
N CYS A 3 10.66 -6.37 12.12
CA CYS A 3 9.19 -6.40 12.04
C CYS A 3 8.59 -5.25 11.20
N ALA A 4 9.24 -4.09 11.16
CA ALA A 4 8.81 -2.94 10.37
C ALA A 4 9.07 -3.18 8.88
N VAL A 5 10.28 -3.65 8.55
CA VAL A 5 10.67 -3.98 7.18
C VAL A 5 9.82 -5.13 6.65
N ALA A 6 9.57 -6.16 7.46
CA ALA A 6 8.69 -7.27 7.09
C ALA A 6 7.24 -6.81 6.85
N GLY A 7 6.71 -5.92 7.70
CA GLY A 7 5.37 -5.36 7.55
C GLY A 7 5.21 -4.40 6.36
N TRP A 8 6.28 -3.69 5.99
CA TRP A 8 6.28 -2.85 4.80
C TRP A 8 6.35 -3.71 3.52
N LEU A 9 7.21 -4.73 3.50
CA LEU A 9 7.44 -5.56 2.32
C LEU A 9 6.21 -6.41 1.97
N ILE A 10 5.59 -7.02 2.99
CA ILE A 10 4.32 -7.73 2.84
C ILE A 10 3.35 -7.19 3.91
N PRO A 11 2.26 -6.53 3.47
CA PRO A 11 1.24 -6.00 4.36
C PRO A 11 0.77 -7.05 5.36
N GLY A 12 0.79 -6.71 6.66
CA GLY A 12 0.40 -7.62 7.74
C GLY A 12 1.49 -8.57 8.25
N LEU A 13 2.62 -8.79 7.55
CA LEU A 13 3.67 -9.71 8.04
C LEU A 13 4.31 -9.24 9.35
N GLY A 14 4.44 -7.92 9.56
CA GLY A 14 5.00 -7.36 10.79
C GLY A 14 4.19 -7.71 12.05
N HIS A 15 2.87 -7.92 11.88
CA HIS A 15 1.97 -8.35 12.95
C HIS A 15 1.91 -9.88 13.08
N ALA A 16 2.04 -10.61 11.96
CA ALA A 16 2.14 -12.07 11.96
C ALA A 16 3.39 -12.54 12.73
N LEU A 17 4.52 -11.87 12.55
CA LEU A 17 5.77 -12.14 13.29
C LEU A 17 5.62 -11.90 14.81
N GLN A 18 4.67 -11.06 15.23
CA GLN A 18 4.36 -10.80 16.64
C GLN A 18 3.22 -11.68 17.18
N LYS A 19 2.81 -12.73 16.45
CA LYS A 19 1.67 -13.61 16.75
C LYS A 19 0.32 -12.88 16.88
N MET A 20 0.22 -11.63 16.40
CA MET A 20 -1.02 -10.85 16.39
C MET A 20 -1.80 -11.09 15.10
N TRP A 21 -2.32 -12.32 14.94
CA TRP A 21 -2.98 -12.78 13.72
C TRP A 21 -4.20 -11.94 13.31
N GLY A 22 -5.00 -11.48 14.28
CA GLY A 22 -6.15 -10.63 13.98
C GLY A 22 -5.74 -9.32 13.27
N ARG A 23 -4.75 -8.61 13.81
CA ARG A 23 -4.25 -7.36 13.22
C ARG A 23 -3.55 -7.58 11.87
N ALA A 24 -2.84 -8.71 11.74
CA ALA A 24 -2.20 -9.09 10.47
C ALA A 24 -3.25 -9.27 9.36
N VAL A 25 -4.31 -10.02 9.63
CA VAL A 25 -5.39 -10.28 8.67
C VAL A 25 -6.17 -9.01 8.34
N THR A 26 -6.55 -8.21 9.33
CA THR A 26 -7.25 -6.94 9.07
C THR A 26 -6.42 -5.99 8.21
N CYS A 27 -5.12 -5.85 8.49
CA CYS A 27 -4.24 -5.01 7.69
C CYS A 27 -4.11 -5.52 6.25
N PHE A 28 -3.89 -6.83 6.08
CA PHE A 28 -3.80 -7.44 4.75
C PHE A 28 -5.09 -7.28 3.95
N LEU A 29 -6.25 -7.50 4.57
CA LEU A 29 -7.56 -7.36 3.92
C LEU A 29 -7.87 -5.90 3.58
N CYS A 30 -7.58 -4.94 4.46
CA CYS A 30 -7.78 -3.52 4.18
C CYS A 30 -6.88 -3.05 3.03
N VAL A 31 -5.57 -3.23 3.15
CA VAL A 31 -4.62 -2.77 2.11
C VAL A 31 -4.89 -3.50 0.79
N GLY A 32 -5.12 -4.81 0.85
CA GLY A 32 -5.43 -5.63 -0.33
C GLY A 32 -6.73 -5.23 -1.02
N SER A 33 -7.81 -4.99 -0.28
CA SER A 33 -9.08 -4.55 -0.87
C SER A 33 -8.97 -3.18 -1.53
N LEU A 34 -8.26 -2.22 -0.91
CA LEU A 34 -8.02 -0.91 -1.53
C LEU A 34 -7.18 -1.05 -2.82
N ALA A 35 -6.13 -1.89 -2.81
CA ALA A 35 -5.30 -2.12 -3.99
C ALA A 35 -6.09 -2.82 -5.12
N ILE A 36 -6.93 -3.80 -4.79
CA ILE A 36 -7.79 -4.49 -5.77
C ILE A 36 -8.81 -3.52 -6.36
N VAL A 37 -9.47 -2.71 -5.52
CA VAL A 37 -10.44 -1.70 -5.98
C VAL A 37 -9.75 -0.66 -6.85
N SER A 38 -8.55 -0.21 -6.46
CA SER A 38 -7.75 0.71 -7.28
C SER A 38 -7.46 0.13 -8.67
N ALA A 39 -6.97 -1.11 -8.74
CA ALA A 39 -6.69 -1.79 -10.00
C ALA A 39 -7.96 -2.01 -10.84
N ALA A 40 -9.07 -2.41 -10.21
CA ALA A 40 -10.37 -2.59 -10.88
C ALA A 40 -10.91 -1.27 -11.46
N MET A 41 -10.63 -0.15 -10.80
CA MET A 41 -11.02 1.19 -11.25
C MET A 41 -10.05 1.79 -12.28
N ARG A 42 -8.97 1.07 -12.65
CA ARG A 42 -7.89 1.54 -13.52
C ARG A 42 -7.26 2.83 -13.01
N GLY A 43 -7.00 2.88 -11.70
CA GLY A 43 -6.26 3.95 -11.06
C GLY A 43 -4.86 4.11 -11.66
N ASN A 44 -4.35 5.34 -11.67
CA ASN A 44 -2.99 5.62 -12.08
C ASN A 44 -2.02 5.16 -10.98
N ILE A 45 -1.17 4.20 -11.31
CA ILE A 45 -0.10 3.80 -10.42
C ILE A 45 1.15 4.58 -10.83
N PHE A 46 1.61 5.42 -9.92
CA PHE A 46 2.73 6.30 -10.22
C PHE A 46 4.02 5.49 -10.40
N ALA A 47 4.85 5.92 -11.36
CA ALA A 47 6.14 5.32 -11.65
C ALA A 47 7.28 6.28 -11.30
N SER A 48 8.47 5.72 -11.03
CA SER A 48 9.69 6.48 -10.68
C SER A 48 10.16 7.48 -11.75
N THR A 49 9.57 7.46 -12.95
CA THR A 49 9.93 8.33 -14.09
C THR A 49 9.12 9.64 -14.10
N GLY A 50 8.33 9.92 -13.06
CA GLY A 50 7.56 11.17 -12.95
C GLY A 50 8.45 12.41 -13.10
N ASN A 51 8.04 13.34 -13.95
CA ASN A 51 8.81 14.56 -14.24
C ASN A 51 8.53 15.69 -13.22
N ASP A 52 7.45 15.55 -12.44
CA ASP A 52 6.98 16.54 -11.48
C ASP A 52 7.01 16.03 -10.03
N ALA A 53 7.13 16.95 -9.06
CA ALA A 53 7.23 16.61 -7.64
C ALA A 53 6.00 15.83 -7.11
N PHE A 54 4.81 16.07 -7.66
CA PHE A 54 3.59 15.36 -7.28
C PHE A 54 3.61 13.89 -7.73
N ASP A 55 4.15 13.59 -8.90
CA ASP A 55 4.29 12.22 -9.37
C ASP A 55 5.27 11.44 -8.50
N PHE A 56 6.35 12.10 -8.06
CA PHE A 56 7.28 11.49 -7.12
C PHE A 56 6.62 11.20 -5.77
N LEU A 57 5.84 12.15 -5.23
CA LEU A 57 5.07 11.92 -4.00
C LEU A 57 4.05 10.78 -4.17
N GLY A 58 3.34 10.73 -5.29
CA GLY A 58 2.43 9.63 -5.62
C GLY A 58 3.15 8.29 -5.71
N TYR A 59 4.32 8.27 -6.33
CA TYR A 59 5.17 7.08 -6.40
C TYR A 59 5.62 6.60 -5.02
N LEU A 60 6.01 7.51 -4.12
CA LEU A 60 6.32 7.17 -2.73
C LEU A 60 5.11 6.63 -1.96
N ALA A 61 3.93 7.22 -2.17
CA ALA A 61 2.70 6.74 -1.56
C ALA A 61 2.39 5.32 -2.04
N ASP A 62 2.46 5.08 -3.36
CA ASP A 62 2.17 3.77 -3.97
C ASP A 62 3.21 2.71 -3.59
N LEU A 63 4.50 3.07 -3.52
CA LEU A 63 5.57 2.22 -2.96
C LEU A 63 5.29 1.83 -1.51
N GLY A 64 4.59 2.68 -0.76
CA GLY A 64 4.12 2.38 0.58
C GLY A 64 3.31 1.09 0.65
N ALA A 65 2.62 0.69 -0.42
CA ALA A 65 1.77 -0.51 -0.47
C ALA A 65 2.58 -1.83 -0.51
N GLY A 66 3.91 -1.75 -0.63
CA GLY A 66 4.80 -2.90 -0.58
C GLY A 66 4.55 -3.87 -1.73
N SER A 67 4.32 -5.15 -1.42
CA SER A 67 4.03 -6.17 -2.43
C SER A 67 2.79 -5.88 -3.30
N PHE A 68 1.79 -5.16 -2.78
CA PHE A 68 0.61 -4.81 -3.59
C PHE A 68 0.91 -3.80 -4.68
N TYR A 69 1.98 -2.98 -4.54
CA TYR A 69 2.44 -2.10 -5.62
C TYR A 69 2.81 -2.90 -6.87
N PHE A 70 3.64 -3.94 -6.69
CA PHE A 70 4.05 -4.80 -7.80
C PHE A 70 2.87 -5.55 -8.40
N LEU A 71 1.95 -6.05 -7.55
CA LEU A 71 0.75 -6.74 -8.03
C LEU A 71 -0.15 -5.81 -8.86
N ALA A 72 -0.44 -4.61 -8.34
CA ALA A 72 -1.23 -3.62 -9.04
C ALA A 72 -0.57 -3.22 -10.37
N ARG A 73 0.75 -3.03 -10.39
CA ARG A 73 1.52 -2.72 -11.60
C ARG A 73 1.54 -3.84 -12.64
N THR A 74 1.51 -5.11 -12.22
CA THR A 74 1.34 -6.23 -13.16
C THR A 74 -0.08 -6.33 -13.71
N LEU A 75 -1.08 -5.88 -12.95
CA LEU A 75 -2.48 -5.83 -13.38
C LEU A 75 -2.76 -4.62 -14.30
N GLU A 76 -1.96 -3.56 -14.19
CA GLU A 76 -2.02 -2.36 -15.03
C GLU A 76 -1.44 -2.58 -16.45
N THR A 77 -1.82 -3.69 -17.10
CA THR A 77 -1.38 -4.06 -18.46
C THR A 77 -2.09 -3.27 -19.56
N LEU A 78 -3.22 -2.63 -19.25
CA LEU A 78 -4.07 -1.89 -20.21
C LEU A 78 -3.90 -0.37 -20.14
N GLY A 79 -3.00 0.13 -19.30
CA GLY A 79 -2.80 1.56 -19.03
C GLY A 79 -3.92 2.20 -18.19
N PRO A 80 -3.62 3.29 -17.46
CA PRO A 80 -4.58 3.96 -16.58
C PRO A 80 -5.69 4.67 -17.35
N ASP A 81 -6.91 4.65 -16.82
CA ASP A 81 -8.10 5.28 -17.43
C ASP A 81 -8.59 6.45 -16.57
N VAL A 82 -7.67 7.39 -16.30
CA VAL A 82 -7.91 8.60 -15.49
C VAL A 82 -8.80 9.63 -16.18
N SER A 83 -9.16 9.42 -17.45
CA SER A 83 -10.14 10.27 -18.15
C SER A 83 -11.58 10.04 -17.65
N ARG A 84 -11.81 8.96 -16.90
CA ARG A 84 -13.08 8.70 -16.21
C ARG A 84 -12.90 8.99 -14.72
N ALA A 85 -13.94 9.55 -14.08
CA ALA A 85 -13.94 9.81 -12.63
C ALA A 85 -13.55 8.58 -11.81
N SER A 86 -13.87 7.36 -12.29
CA SER A 86 -13.45 6.10 -11.68
C SER A 86 -11.93 5.95 -11.56
N GLY A 87 -11.16 6.31 -12.59
CA GLY A 87 -9.69 6.21 -12.55
C GLY A 87 -9.08 7.13 -11.50
N ASP A 88 -9.60 8.36 -11.39
CA ASP A 88 -9.12 9.33 -10.40
C ASP A 88 -9.41 8.91 -8.95
N TYR A 89 -10.54 8.22 -8.70
CA TYR A 89 -10.79 7.57 -7.41
C TYR A 89 -9.86 6.38 -7.18
N GLY A 90 -9.60 5.56 -8.20
CA GLY A 90 -8.67 4.43 -8.14
C GLY A 90 -7.27 4.85 -7.72
N THR A 91 -6.74 5.94 -8.27
CA THR A 91 -5.44 6.52 -7.90
C THR A 91 -5.38 6.86 -6.40
N ARG A 92 -6.45 7.47 -5.87
CA ARG A 92 -6.51 7.82 -4.44
C ARG A 92 -6.63 6.62 -3.52
N PHE A 93 -7.33 5.57 -3.96
CA PHE A 93 -7.37 4.31 -3.22
C PHE A 93 -6.00 3.64 -3.15
N MET A 94 -5.19 3.71 -4.23
CA MET A 94 -3.82 3.17 -4.21
C MET A 94 -2.94 3.92 -3.20
N ALA A 95 -2.95 5.25 -3.27
CA ALA A 95 -2.19 6.08 -2.33
C ALA A 95 -2.61 5.82 -0.88
N THR A 96 -3.92 5.67 -0.63
CA THR A 96 -4.46 5.35 0.70
C THR A 96 -4.00 3.96 1.16
N ALA A 97 -4.00 2.96 0.28
CA ALA A 97 -3.50 1.61 0.59
C ALA A 97 -2.03 1.66 1.03
N GLY A 98 -1.21 2.45 0.32
CA GLY A 98 0.20 2.56 0.62
C GLY A 98 0.51 3.29 1.93
N VAL A 99 -0.19 4.39 2.21
CA VAL A 99 -0.05 5.09 3.50
C VAL A 99 -0.54 4.21 4.65
N LEU A 100 -1.65 3.49 4.49
CA LEU A 100 -2.15 2.55 5.51
C LEU A 100 -1.15 1.44 5.80
N ASN A 101 -0.48 0.88 4.78
CA ASN A 101 0.54 -0.13 4.98
C ASN A 101 1.76 0.42 5.74
N LEU A 102 2.20 1.63 5.43
CA LEU A 102 3.28 2.31 6.16
C LEU A 102 2.91 2.55 7.63
N LEU A 103 1.69 3.01 7.91
CA LEU A 103 1.19 3.17 9.27
C LEU A 103 1.12 1.84 10.02
N ALA A 104 0.68 0.77 9.35
CA ALA A 104 0.66 -0.57 9.94
C ALA A 104 2.08 -1.11 10.23
N ALA A 105 3.04 -0.85 9.34
CA ALA A 105 4.44 -1.19 9.56
C ALA A 105 5.04 -0.40 10.74
N LEU A 106 4.70 0.89 10.87
CA LEU A 106 5.09 1.73 12.00
C LEU A 106 4.48 1.24 13.31
N HIS A 107 3.18 0.91 13.32
CA HIS A 107 2.52 0.35 14.50
C HIS A 107 3.13 -1.00 14.91
N ALA A 108 3.45 -1.87 13.95
CA ALA A 108 4.17 -3.11 14.22
C ALA A 108 5.55 -2.82 14.84
N TYR A 109 6.26 -1.78 14.38
CA TYR A 109 7.54 -1.36 14.93
C TYR A 109 7.42 -0.85 16.37
N GLU A 110 6.43 -0.01 16.67
CA GLU A 110 6.20 0.51 18.02
C GLU A 110 5.81 -0.60 18.99
N THR A 111 4.95 -1.53 18.57
CA THR A 111 4.57 -2.69 19.37
C THR A 111 5.78 -3.58 19.68
N ALA A 112 6.67 -3.78 18.70
CA ALA A 112 7.91 -4.54 18.91
C ALA A 112 8.90 -3.84 19.86
N ARG A 113 8.82 -2.51 20.00
CA ARG A 113 9.63 -1.74 20.96
C ARG A 113 9.05 -1.70 22.38
N GLY A 114 7.91 -2.37 22.62
CA GLY A 114 7.28 -2.41 23.95
C GLY A 114 6.59 -1.09 24.33
N ARG A 115 6.51 -0.12 23.42
CA ARG A 115 5.57 1.00 23.54
C ARG A 115 4.19 0.43 23.21
N LYS A 116 3.41 0.13 24.24
CA LYS A 116 1.98 -0.14 24.07
C LYS A 116 1.37 1.04 23.31
N ALA A 117 0.72 0.70 22.21
CA ALA A 117 -0.14 1.59 21.44
C ALA A 117 -1.21 2.23 22.32
#